data_AF-A0AAW1RE49-F1
#
_entry.id   AF-A0AAW1RE49-F1
#
_cell.length_a   1.000
_cell.length_b   1.000
_cell.length_c   1.000
_cell.angle_alpha   90.00
_cell.angle_beta   90.00
_cell.angle_gamma   90.00
#
_symmetry.space_group_name_H-M   'P 1'
#
loop_
_entity.id
_entity.type
_entity.pdbx_description
1 polymer ?
#
loop_
_entity_poly.entity_id
_entity_poly.type
_entity_poly.pdbx_seq_one_letter_code
_entity_poly.pdbx_strand_id
1 'polypeptide(L)' 'VKIERGTAVKDELVISGNDIELVSKSAALINYQCHVRNKDIRKFLDGVYVSEKGHIVKPQD' A
#
# COMPACT_ATOMS: atom_id res chain seq x y z
N VAL A 1 -8.50 7.72 7.16
CA VAL A 1 -7.38 7.27 6.32
C VAL A 1 -7.29 8.21 5.13
N LYS A 2 -6.11 8.76 4.87
CA LYS A 2 -5.82 9.63 3.72
C LYS A 2 -4.99 8.85 2.72
N ILE A 3 -5.28 9.00 1.44
CA ILE A 3 -4.57 8.33 0.34
C ILE A 3 -4.08 9.40 -0.62
N GLU A 4 -2.79 9.44 -0.89
CA GLU A 4 -2.16 10.38 -1.80
C GLU A 4 -1.20 9.66 -2.75
N ARG A 5 -0.95 10.25 -3.92
CA ARG A 5 0.09 9.75 -4.82
C ARG A 5 1.45 10.19 -4.28
N GLY A 6 2.41 9.26 -4.26
CA GLY A 6 3.80 9.56 -3.92
C GLY A 6 4.36 10.62 -4.87
N THR A 7 5.05 11.62 -4.33
CA THR A 7 5.68 12.68 -5.13
C THR A 7 7.11 12.33 -5.53
N ALA A 8 7.79 11.48 -4.75
CA ALA A 8 9.18 11.11 -4.95
C ALA A 8 9.34 9.88 -5.86
N VAL A 9 8.44 8.89 -5.73
CA VAL A 9 8.50 7.64 -6.50
C VAL A 9 7.31 7.56 -7.43
N LYS A 10 7.58 7.21 -8.69
CA LYS A 10 6.53 6.99 -9.69
C LYS A 10 5.71 5.74 -9.32
N ASP A 11 4.40 5.82 -9.53
CA ASP A 11 3.45 4.70 -9.33
C ASP A 11 3.36 4.24 -7.86
N GLU A 12 3.56 5.16 -6.91
CA GLU A 12 3.45 4.93 -5.46
C GLU A 12 2.15 5.52 -4.88
N LEU A 13 1.54 4.81 -3.93
CA LEU A 13 0.44 5.29 -3.11
C LEU A 13 0.85 5.36 -1.64
N VAL A 14 0.69 6.53 -1.02
CA VAL A 14 0.94 6.74 0.40
C VAL A 14 -0.38 6.71 1.15
N ILE A 15 -0.52 5.73 2.05
CA ILE A 15 -1.70 5.57 2.90
C ILE A 15 -1.32 6.01 4.31
N SER A 16 -1.96 7.06 4.82
CA SER A 16 -1.66 7.63 6.13
C SER A 16 -2.91 7.74 7.01
N GLY A 17 -2.72 7.65 8.32
CA GLY A 17 -3.80 7.75 9.31
C GLY A 17 -3.28 7.52 10.72
N ASN A 18 -4.06 7.97 11.70
CA ASN A 18 -3.72 7.80 13.12
C ASN A 18 -3.99 6.38 13.64
N ASP A 19 -4.99 5.70 13.09
CA ASP A 19 -5.36 4.33 13.44
C ASP A 19 -4.64 3.34 12.53
N ILE A 20 -3.73 2.55 13.10
CA ILE A 20 -2.92 1.56 12.40
C ILE A 20 -3.75 0.40 11.85
N GLU A 21 -4.81 -0.02 12.53
CA GLU A 21 -5.65 -1.13 12.09
C GLU A 21 -6.41 -0.72 10.83
N LEU A 22 -6.97 0.49 10.84
CA LEU A 22 -7.71 1.02 9.71
C LEU A 22 -6.80 1.28 8.50
N VAL A 23 -5.59 1.81 8.71
CA VAL A 23 -4.58 1.98 7.65
C VAL A 23 -4.16 0.63 7.07
N SER A 24 -3.84 -0.34 7.92
CA SER A 24 -3.40 -1.67 7.50
C SER A 24 -4.49 -2.44 6.75
N LYS A 25 -5.74 -2.37 7.25
CA LYS A 25 -6.89 -2.97 6.60
C LYS A 25 -7.15 -2.37 5.23
N SER A 26 -7.03 -1.04 5.11
CA SER A 26 -7.20 -0.36 3.82
C SER A 26 -6.15 -0.81 2.80
N ALA A 27 -4.88 -0.89 3.20
CA ALA A 27 -3.81 -1.41 2.35
C ALA A 27 -4.05 -2.87 1.91
N ALA A 28 -4.49 -3.74 2.84
CA ALA A 28 -4.81 -5.13 2.54
C ALA A 28 -5.98 -5.27 1.56
N LEU A 29 -7.02 -4.44 1.70
CA LEU A 29 -8.18 -4.46 0.80
C LEU A 29 -7.81 -4.03 -0.63
N ILE A 30 -6.93 -3.03 -0.79
CA ILE A 30 -6.44 -2.61 -2.09
C ILE A 30 -5.69 -3.75 -2.79
N ASN A 31 -4.73 -4.37 -2.07
CA ASN A 31 -4.01 -5.53 -2.59
C ASN A 31 -4.97 -6.66 -3.01
N TYR A 32 -5.93 -7.00 -2.15
CA TYR A 32 -6.90 -8.06 -2.44
C TYR A 32 -7.75 -7.79 -3.68
N GLN A 33 -8.21 -6.55 -3.87
CA GLN A 33 -8.98 -6.20 -5.07
C GLN A 33 -8.17 -6.26 -6.36
N CYS A 34 -6.87 -6.00 -6.29
CA CYS A 34 -5.98 -6.02 -7.45
C CYS A 34 -5.43 -7.42 -7.79
N HIS A 35 -5.85 -8.49 -7.10
CA HIS A 35 -5.37 -9.83 -7.39
C HIS A 35 -5.81 -10.31 -8.78
N VAL A 36 -4.84 -10.81 -9.54
CA VAL A 36 -5.07 -11.45 -10.84
C VAL A 36 -5.97 -12.68 -10.65
N ARG A 37 -7.02 -12.78 -11.48
CA ARG A 37 -7.97 -13.91 -11.48
C ARG A 37 -7.79 -14.75 -12.75
N ASN A 38 -7.98 -16.06 -12.63
CA ASN A 38 -8.00 -17.00 -13.76
C ASN A 38 -6.70 -17.02 -14.61
N LYS A 39 -5.55 -16.70 -14.01
CA LYS A 39 -4.20 -16.80 -14.60
C LYS A 39 -3.20 -17.34 -13.56
N ASP A 40 -2.00 -17.77 -13.99
CA ASP A 40 -0.93 -18.16 -13.08
C ASP A 40 -0.31 -16.90 -12.43
N ILE A 41 -0.55 -16.74 -11.14
CA ILE A 41 -0.07 -15.64 -10.31
C ILE A 41 1.47 -15.53 -10.25
N ARG A 42 2.20 -16.60 -10.59
CA ARG A 42 3.67 -16.59 -10.61
C ARG A 42 4.24 -15.97 -11.89
N LYS A 43 3.40 -15.81 -12.92
CA LYS A 43 3.78 -15.19 -14.20
C LYS A 43 3.18 -13.80 -14.35
N PHE A 44 1.94 -13.63 -13.90
CA PHE A 44 1.25 -12.35 -13.85
C PHE A 44 1.36 -11.79 -12.43
N LEU A 45 2.48 -11.12 -12.16
CA LEU A 45 2.80 -10.49 -10.87
C LEU A 45 2.20 -9.08 -10.75
N ASP A 46 1.17 -8.79 -11.52
CA ASP A 46 0.49 -7.50 -11.50
C ASP A 46 -0.31 -7.38 -10.20
N GLY A 47 -0.17 -6.24 -9.53
CA GLY A 47 -0.82 -5.99 -8.25
C GLY A 47 -0.32 -4.70 -7.60
N VAL A 48 -0.93 -4.36 -6.48
CA VAL A 48 -0.47 -3.26 -5.62
C VAL A 48 0.03 -3.86 -4.32
N TYR A 49 1.32 -3.71 -4.08
CA TYR A 49 2.01 -4.32 -2.94
C TYR A 49 2.47 -3.27 -1.93
N VAL A 50 2.58 -3.67 -0.66
CA VAL A 50 3.14 -2.81 0.39
C VAL A 50 4.65 -2.82 0.27
N SER A 51 5.23 -1.68 -0.12
CA SER A 51 6.68 -1.48 -0.25
C SER A 51 7.35 -1.23 1.11
N GLU A 52 6.79 -0.34 1.92
CA GLU A 52 7.33 0.07 3.23
C GLU A 52 6.20 0.25 4.26
N LYS A 53 6.54 0.08 5.55
CA LYS A 53 5.71 0.45 6.69
C LYS A 53 6.52 1.34 7.61
N GLY A 54 5.95 2.48 8.02
CA GLY A 54 6.64 3.43 8.88
C GLY A 54 5.70 4.44 9.51
N HIS A 55 6.27 5.31 10.34
CA HIS A 55 5.58 6.44 10.93
C HIS A 55 5.69 7.68 10.04
N ILE A 56 4.67 8.52 10.07
CA ILE A 56 4.64 9.80 9.33
C ILE A 56 5.72 10.74 9.86
N VAL A 57 5.87 10.79 11.18
CA VAL A 57 6.92 11.55 11.86
C VAL A 57 8.01 10.56 12.22
N LYS A 58 9.22 10.77 11.71
CA LYS A 58 10.39 10.00 12.13
C LYS A 58 10.77 10.46 13.54
N PRO A 59 11.07 9.55 14.48
CA PRO A 59 11.62 9.94 15.76
C PRO A 59 12.93 10.71 15.51
N GLN A 60 13.05 11.87 16.13
CA GLN A 60 14.26 12.69 16.10
C GLN A 60 15.25 12.06 17.08
N ASP A 61 16.43 11.66 16.59
CA ASP A 61 17.56 11.28 17.47
C ASP A 61 18.07 12.49 18.26
#